data_AF-A0A3D0D588-F1
#
_entry.id   AF-A0A3D0D588-F1
#
_cell.length_a   1.000
_cell.length_b   1.000
_cell.length_c   1.000
_cell.angle_alpha   90.00
_cell.angle_beta   90.00
_cell.angle_gamma   90.00
#
_symmetry.space_group_name_H-M   'P 1'
#
loop_
_entity.id
_entity.type
_entity.pdbx_description
1 polymer ?
#
loop_
_entity_poly.entity_id
_entity_poly.type
_entity_poly.pdbx_seq_one_letter_code
_entity_poly.pdbx_strand_id
1 'polypeptide(L)'
;MVLAFVVGKRNQESADLLLERVKNVTNEPIPFLTSDRLPEYEDALLHTYGTWVPPERKGSRGRFPHPRLIPGADLLDAQVVKVRENGRVTEVKTKVIFGKPEASAAQLADSPVNDAVNTSFVERDNLTQRQSNRRLTRRTNGFSKEIAWFEKQLWLSTAYYHLVLPHHSLRQPLEPPEPTRGTGTPKKWKPVTPAMAAGLTDHVWTTAELLSYRVPAQFVDQLSQIKPLFTLLEAVHH
;
A
#
# COMPACT_ATOMS: atom_id res chain seq x y z
N MET A 1 3.60 5.31 3.93
CA MET A 1 4.20 3.96 4.13
C MET A 1 3.60 3.04 3.09
N VAL A 2 4.39 2.14 2.51
CA VAL A 2 3.92 1.09 1.59
C VAL A 2 3.52 -0.14 2.42
N LEU A 3 2.26 -0.55 2.33
CA LEU A 3 1.75 -1.70 3.09
C LEU A 3 2.04 -3.03 2.38
N ALA A 4 1.86 -3.05 1.07
CA ALA A 4 2.09 -4.21 0.22
C ALA A 4 2.42 -3.77 -1.20
N PHE A 5 3.07 -4.66 -1.95
CA PHE A 5 3.24 -4.56 -3.39
C PHE A 5 3.17 -5.96 -4.00
N VAL A 6 2.92 -6.05 -5.31
CA VAL A 6 3.00 -7.28 -6.09
C VAL A 6 3.85 -7.01 -7.32
N VAL A 7 4.78 -7.93 -7.62
CA VAL A 7 5.66 -7.84 -8.79
C VAL A 7 5.06 -8.68 -9.90
N GLY A 8 4.75 -8.06 -11.05
CA GLY A 8 4.22 -8.80 -12.18
C GLY A 8 3.34 -7.96 -13.09
N LYS A 9 2.50 -8.65 -13.87
CA LYS A 9 1.49 -8.03 -14.72
C LYS A 9 0.35 -7.49 -13.86
N ARG A 10 -0.31 -6.43 -14.33
CA ARG A 10 -1.56 -5.94 -13.73
C ARG A 10 -2.71 -6.80 -14.27
N ASN A 11 -3.06 -7.87 -13.55
CA ASN A 11 -4.17 -8.77 -13.84
C ASN A 11 -4.96 -9.05 -12.56
N GLN A 12 -6.07 -9.80 -12.67
CA GLN A 12 -6.96 -10.08 -11.54
C GLN A 12 -6.23 -10.76 -10.37
N GLU A 13 -5.47 -11.82 -10.66
CA GLU A 13 -4.68 -12.55 -9.67
C GLU A 13 -3.71 -11.65 -8.88
N SER A 14 -3.05 -10.70 -9.56
CA SER A 14 -2.14 -9.76 -8.90
C SER A 14 -2.89 -8.70 -8.07
N ALA A 15 -4.09 -8.32 -8.48
CA ALA A 15 -4.95 -7.40 -7.73
C ALA A 15 -5.50 -8.07 -6.46
N ASP A 16 -5.96 -9.32 -6.59
CA ASP A 16 -6.43 -10.15 -5.48
C ASP A 16 -5.30 -10.33 -4.45
N LEU A 17 -4.12 -10.78 -4.90
CA LEU A 17 -2.96 -10.97 -4.03
C LEU A 17 -2.53 -9.67 -3.33
N LEU A 18 -2.60 -8.53 -4.03
CA LEU A 18 -2.27 -7.24 -3.43
C LEU A 18 -3.21 -6.92 -2.27
N LEU A 19 -4.52 -7.07 -2.46
CA LEU A 19 -5.50 -6.75 -1.43
C LEU A 19 -5.52 -7.77 -0.29
N GLU A 20 -5.26 -9.05 -0.56
CA GLU A 20 -5.03 -10.06 0.48
C GLU A 20 -3.81 -9.71 1.34
N ARG A 21 -2.69 -9.29 0.73
CA ARG A 21 -1.51 -8.80 1.46
C ARG A 21 -1.87 -7.60 2.33
N VAL A 22 -2.64 -6.63 1.80
CA VAL A 22 -3.10 -5.45 2.56
C VAL A 22 -3.95 -5.90 3.75
N LYS A 23 -4.98 -6.71 3.53
CA LYS A 23 -5.88 -7.21 4.59
C LYS A 23 -5.12 -7.94 5.69
N ASN A 24 -4.08 -8.70 5.33
CA ASN A 24 -3.27 -9.43 6.30
C ASN A 24 -2.38 -8.52 7.19
N VAL A 25 -2.01 -7.32 6.71
CA VAL A 25 -1.15 -6.38 7.46
C VAL A 25 -1.92 -5.24 8.12
N THR A 26 -3.21 -5.11 7.83
CA THR A 26 -4.11 -4.12 8.43
C THR A 26 -5.05 -4.79 9.44
N ASN A 27 -5.29 -4.13 10.57
CA ASN A 27 -6.33 -4.54 11.52
C ASN A 27 -7.67 -3.88 11.18
N GLU A 28 -8.75 -4.35 11.79
CA GLU A 28 -10.06 -3.68 11.71
C GLU A 28 -10.00 -2.28 12.32
N PRO A 29 -10.76 -1.29 11.76
CA PRO A 29 -11.72 -1.40 10.66
C PRO A 29 -11.08 -1.43 9.26
N ILE A 30 -11.87 -1.83 8.24
CA ILE A 30 -11.45 -1.79 6.82
C ILE A 30 -11.01 -0.36 6.48
N PRO A 31 -9.81 -0.15 5.90
CA PRO A 31 -9.34 1.17 5.55
C PRO A 31 -10.21 1.78 4.43
N PHE A 32 -10.33 3.11 4.42
CA PHE A 32 -10.83 3.82 3.25
C PHE A 32 -9.81 3.68 2.10
N LEU A 33 -10.25 3.13 0.97
CA LEU A 33 -9.37 2.82 -0.16
C LEU A 33 -9.54 3.84 -1.29
N THR A 34 -8.40 4.23 -1.87
CA THR A 34 -8.36 5.07 -3.06
C THR A 34 -7.56 4.40 -4.15
N SER A 35 -8.10 4.36 -5.36
CA SER A 35 -7.50 3.62 -6.47
C SER A 35 -7.39 4.46 -7.75
N ASP A 36 -6.55 3.99 -8.67
CA ASP A 36 -6.64 4.40 -10.08
C ASP A 36 -7.73 3.59 -10.80
N ARG A 37 -7.92 3.87 -12.10
CA ARG A 37 -8.93 3.21 -12.94
C ARG A 37 -8.45 1.85 -13.47
N LEU A 38 -8.02 0.94 -12.59
CA LEU A 38 -7.77 -0.45 -12.96
C LEU A 38 -9.07 -1.25 -12.80
N PRO A 39 -9.60 -1.88 -13.88
CA PRO A 39 -10.86 -2.64 -13.80
C PRO A 39 -10.86 -3.76 -12.76
N GLU A 40 -9.72 -4.41 -12.56
CA GLU A 40 -9.56 -5.57 -11.69
C GLU A 40 -9.76 -5.26 -10.19
N TYR A 41 -9.63 -3.98 -9.77
CA TYR A 41 -9.76 -3.63 -8.37
C TYR A 41 -11.18 -3.77 -7.83
N GLU A 42 -12.22 -3.58 -8.63
CA GLU A 42 -13.61 -3.74 -8.16
C GLU A 42 -13.84 -5.19 -7.70
N ASP A 43 -13.45 -6.15 -8.54
CA ASP A 43 -13.55 -7.58 -8.24
C ASP A 43 -12.61 -8.01 -7.11
N ALA A 44 -11.40 -7.44 -7.04
CA ALA A 44 -10.42 -7.80 -6.01
C ALA A 44 -10.82 -7.28 -4.61
N LEU A 45 -11.42 -6.08 -4.55
CA LEU A 45 -11.98 -5.50 -3.32
C LEU A 45 -13.11 -6.35 -2.79
N LEU A 46 -14.00 -6.76 -3.69
CA LEU A 46 -15.05 -7.72 -3.40
C LEU A 46 -14.44 -9.03 -2.91
N HIS A 47 -13.52 -9.65 -3.64
CA HIS A 47 -12.87 -10.90 -3.24
C HIS A 47 -12.32 -10.85 -1.80
N THR A 48 -11.72 -9.73 -1.42
CA THR A 48 -11.02 -9.56 -0.15
C THR A 48 -11.94 -9.16 1.01
N TYR A 49 -12.87 -8.23 0.79
CA TYR A 49 -13.69 -7.59 1.83
C TYR A 49 -15.20 -7.82 1.67
N GLY A 50 -15.62 -8.45 0.57
CA GLY A 50 -17.01 -8.75 0.28
C GLY A 50 -17.55 -9.90 1.11
N THR A 51 -18.88 -9.95 1.20
CA THR A 51 -19.61 -11.03 1.88
C THR A 51 -20.43 -11.82 0.87
N TRP A 52 -20.40 -13.16 0.99
CA TRP A 52 -21.27 -14.02 0.20
C TRP A 52 -22.70 -13.95 0.73
N VAL A 53 -23.62 -13.50 -0.11
CA VAL A 53 -25.05 -13.45 0.22
C VAL A 53 -25.85 -14.30 -0.76
N PRO A 54 -26.66 -15.25 -0.26
CA PRO A 54 -27.60 -15.97 -1.12
C PRO A 54 -28.71 -14.99 -1.57
N PRO A 55 -28.97 -14.85 -2.88
CA PRO A 55 -30.05 -14.00 -3.34
C PRO A 55 -31.41 -14.53 -2.85
N GLU A 56 -32.34 -13.61 -2.61
CA GLU A 56 -33.72 -14.00 -2.32
C GLU A 56 -34.28 -14.79 -3.50
N ARG A 57 -34.88 -15.95 -3.19
CA ARG A 57 -35.45 -16.82 -4.20
C ARG A 57 -36.78 -16.26 -4.69
N LYS A 58 -36.87 -16.03 -6.00
CA LYS A 58 -38.14 -15.69 -6.65
C LYS A 58 -38.90 -16.97 -7.04
N GLY A 59 -39.83 -17.39 -6.19
CA GLY A 59 -40.72 -18.55 -6.42
C GLY A 59 -40.24 -19.85 -5.78
N SER A 60 -41.01 -20.94 -5.98
CA SER A 60 -40.84 -22.22 -5.27
C SER A 60 -40.24 -23.36 -6.11
N ARG A 61 -40.09 -23.18 -7.43
CA ARG A 61 -39.55 -24.19 -8.37
C ARG A 61 -38.24 -23.72 -9.01
N GLY A 62 -37.41 -24.67 -9.47
CA GLY A 62 -36.12 -24.41 -10.13
C GLY A 62 -34.91 -24.35 -9.18
N ARG A 63 -33.71 -24.24 -9.76
CA ARG A 63 -32.41 -24.21 -9.06
C ARG A 63 -32.32 -23.02 -8.11
N PHE A 64 -31.76 -23.21 -6.92
CA PHE A 64 -31.45 -22.08 -6.03
C PHE A 64 -30.47 -21.13 -6.72
N PRO A 65 -30.66 -19.81 -6.58
CA PRO A 65 -29.72 -18.85 -7.13
C PRO A 65 -28.34 -19.04 -6.51
N HIS A 66 -27.30 -18.89 -7.32
CA HIS A 66 -25.94 -18.90 -6.81
C HIS A 66 -25.71 -17.72 -5.85
N PRO A 67 -24.98 -17.93 -4.74
CA PRO A 67 -24.50 -16.84 -3.91
C PRO A 67 -23.80 -15.78 -4.75
N ARG A 68 -23.97 -14.52 -4.36
CA ARG A 68 -23.27 -13.38 -4.98
C ARG A 68 -22.40 -12.72 -3.93
N LEU A 69 -21.26 -12.21 -4.36
CA LEU A 69 -20.44 -11.37 -3.53
C LEU A 69 -21.00 -9.95 -3.54
N ILE A 70 -21.19 -9.37 -2.37
CA ILE A 70 -21.64 -7.99 -2.22
C ILE A 70 -20.66 -7.22 -1.32
N PRO A 71 -20.49 -5.91 -1.54
CA PRO A 71 -19.69 -5.08 -0.67
C PRO A 71 -20.35 -4.98 0.72
N GLY A 72 -19.56 -5.08 1.78
CA GLY A 72 -20.01 -4.79 3.14
C GLY A 72 -20.36 -3.31 3.30
N ALA A 73 -21.18 -2.97 4.31
CA ALA A 73 -21.55 -1.59 4.58
C ALA A 73 -20.34 -0.69 4.92
N ASP A 74 -19.29 -1.29 5.47
CA ASP A 74 -18.07 -0.61 5.90
C ASP A 74 -17.01 -0.49 4.78
N LEU A 75 -17.24 -1.12 3.62
CA LEU A 75 -16.30 -1.03 2.49
C LEU A 75 -16.51 0.28 1.74
N LEU A 76 -15.55 1.20 1.92
CA LEU A 76 -15.51 2.49 1.24
C LEU A 76 -14.37 2.51 0.22
N ASP A 77 -14.70 2.69 -1.06
CA ASP A 77 -13.73 2.80 -2.14
C ASP A 77 -14.03 3.97 -3.07
N ALA A 78 -12.99 4.74 -3.39
CA ALA A 78 -13.07 5.88 -4.29
C ALA A 78 -11.98 5.83 -5.38
N GLN A 79 -12.43 5.96 -6.62
CA GLN A 79 -11.58 5.90 -7.80
C GLN A 79 -11.28 7.30 -8.34
N VAL A 80 -10.00 7.53 -8.65
CA VAL A 80 -9.53 8.72 -9.37
C VAL A 80 -9.63 8.49 -10.87
N VAL A 81 -10.38 9.36 -11.55
CA VAL A 81 -10.63 9.33 -12.98
C VAL A 81 -9.96 10.53 -13.65
N LYS A 82 -8.85 10.30 -14.35
CA LYS A 82 -8.17 11.36 -15.14
C LYS A 82 -8.81 11.44 -16.53
N VAL A 83 -9.47 12.55 -16.84
CA VAL A 83 -9.95 12.89 -18.19
C VAL A 83 -8.77 13.44 -18.97
N ARG A 84 -8.56 12.93 -20.18
CA ARG A 84 -7.45 13.34 -21.05
C ARG A 84 -7.96 13.81 -22.39
N GLU A 85 -7.42 14.94 -22.84
CA GLU A 85 -7.60 15.46 -24.20
C GLU A 85 -6.22 15.72 -24.79
N ASN A 86 -6.00 15.27 -26.03
CA ASN A 86 -4.72 15.43 -26.73
C ASN A 86 -3.49 14.95 -25.94
N GLY A 87 -3.65 13.85 -25.18
CA GLY A 87 -2.57 13.26 -24.37
C GLY A 87 -2.24 14.01 -23.06
N ARG A 88 -2.94 15.11 -22.76
CA ARG A 88 -2.79 15.86 -21.50
C ARG A 88 -3.98 15.60 -20.58
N VAL A 89 -3.74 15.60 -19.27
CA VAL A 89 -4.82 15.53 -18.28
C VAL A 89 -5.47 16.91 -18.22
N THR A 90 -6.76 16.98 -18.55
CA THR A 90 -7.55 18.22 -18.53
C THR A 90 -8.39 18.33 -17.26
N GLU A 91 -8.82 17.21 -16.71
CA GLU A 91 -9.69 17.16 -15.54
C GLU A 91 -9.41 15.90 -14.72
N VAL A 92 -9.55 15.99 -13.40
CA VAL A 92 -9.52 14.84 -12.49
C VAL A 92 -10.88 14.77 -11.80
N LYS A 93 -11.60 13.68 -12.05
CA LYS A 93 -12.89 13.37 -11.43
C LYS A 93 -12.70 12.30 -10.37
N THR A 94 -13.59 12.29 -9.38
CA THR A 94 -13.66 11.25 -8.37
C THR A 94 -14.96 10.47 -8.57
N LYS A 95 -14.88 9.13 -8.50
CA LYS A 95 -16.03 8.24 -8.58
C LYS A 95 -16.02 7.33 -7.36
N VAL A 96 -17.07 7.36 -6.54
CA VAL A 96 -17.25 6.38 -5.46
C VAL A 96 -17.75 5.07 -6.08
N ILE A 97 -17.04 3.96 -5.82
CA ILE A 97 -17.39 2.63 -6.34
C ILE A 97 -18.20 1.88 -5.28
N PHE A 98 -17.65 1.78 -4.07
CA PHE A 98 -18.30 1.14 -2.94
C PHE A 98 -18.49 2.14 -1.80
N GLY A 99 -19.60 1.98 -1.09
CA GLY A 99 -19.99 2.88 0.00
C GLY A 99 -20.87 4.05 -0.43
N LYS A 100 -21.29 4.84 0.56
CA LYS A 100 -22.09 6.05 0.35
C LYS A 100 -21.16 7.25 0.14
N PRO A 101 -21.46 8.16 -0.82
CA PRO A 101 -20.64 9.35 -1.04
C PRO A 101 -20.43 10.20 0.21
N GLU A 102 -21.44 10.29 1.08
CA GLU A 102 -21.37 11.04 2.34
C GLU A 102 -20.38 10.42 3.33
N ALA A 103 -20.31 9.09 3.38
CA ALA A 103 -19.36 8.37 4.24
C ALA A 103 -17.92 8.56 3.75
N SER A 104 -17.69 8.49 2.43
CA SER A 104 -16.38 8.77 1.83
C SER A 104 -15.94 10.22 2.06
N ALA A 105 -16.86 11.18 1.97
CA ALA A 105 -16.59 12.59 2.26
C ALA A 105 -16.23 12.81 3.75
N ALA A 106 -16.92 12.13 4.67
CA ALA A 106 -16.61 12.20 6.09
C ALA A 106 -15.20 11.66 6.41
N GLN A 107 -14.82 10.52 5.79
CA GLN A 107 -13.47 9.95 5.93
C GLN A 107 -12.39 10.90 5.39
N LEU A 108 -12.64 11.57 4.27
CA LEU A 108 -11.72 12.55 3.71
C LEU A 108 -11.58 13.80 4.59
N ALA A 109 -12.67 14.23 5.24
CA ALA A 109 -12.63 15.37 6.16
C ALA A 109 -11.86 15.07 7.46
N ASP A 110 -11.88 13.82 7.92
CA ASP A 110 -11.13 13.36 9.11
C ASP A 110 -9.66 13.00 8.80
N SER A 111 -9.32 12.83 7.52
CA SER A 111 -7.97 12.46 7.09
C SER A 111 -6.94 13.53 7.45
N PRO A 112 -5.87 13.19 8.20
CA PRO A 112 -4.85 14.16 8.60
C PRO A 112 -3.88 14.54 7.46
N VAL A 113 -3.98 13.89 6.30
CA VAL A 113 -2.98 13.98 5.23
C VAL A 113 -3.53 14.62 3.95
N ASN A 114 -4.83 14.48 3.69
CA ASN A 114 -5.46 15.04 2.49
C ASN A 114 -6.99 15.06 2.61
N ASP A 115 -7.62 16.08 2.04
CA ASP A 115 -9.07 16.29 1.95
C ASP A 115 -9.68 15.81 0.62
N ALA A 116 -8.85 15.32 -0.31
CA ALA A 116 -9.28 14.87 -1.63
C ALA A 116 -8.80 13.45 -1.99
N VAL A 117 -9.62 12.72 -2.74
CA VAL A 117 -9.25 11.42 -3.33
C VAL A 117 -8.17 11.63 -4.38
N ASN A 118 -6.98 11.07 -4.15
CA ASN A 118 -5.86 11.15 -5.08
C ASN A 118 -4.92 9.94 -4.96
N THR A 119 -4.10 9.74 -5.99
CA THR A 119 -3.07 8.69 -6.05
C THR A 119 -1.65 9.23 -5.82
N SER A 120 -1.51 10.47 -5.34
CA SER A 120 -0.23 11.18 -5.30
C SER A 120 0.81 10.49 -4.41
N PHE A 121 0.36 9.86 -3.32
CA PHE A 121 1.24 9.12 -2.40
C PHE A 121 1.88 7.90 -3.07
N VAL A 122 1.11 7.12 -3.82
CA VAL A 122 1.60 5.97 -4.59
C VAL A 122 2.51 6.43 -5.73
N GLU A 123 2.15 7.52 -6.41
CA GLU A 123 2.99 8.11 -7.46
C GLU A 123 4.34 8.61 -6.92
N ARG A 124 4.34 9.21 -5.72
CA ARG A 124 5.56 9.68 -5.03
C ARG A 124 6.44 8.53 -4.57
N ASP A 125 5.86 7.45 -4.04
CA ASP A 125 6.61 6.25 -3.69
C ASP A 125 7.24 5.62 -4.95
N ASN A 126 6.47 5.45 -6.03
CA ASN A 126 6.98 4.96 -7.31
C ASN A 126 8.19 5.78 -7.82
N LEU A 127 8.14 7.11 -7.68
CA LEU A 127 9.27 7.97 -8.02
C LEU A 127 10.48 7.72 -7.11
N THR A 128 10.24 7.64 -5.80
CA THR A 128 11.29 7.35 -4.80
C THR A 128 12.00 6.04 -5.11
N GLN A 129 11.23 4.97 -5.35
CA GLN A 129 11.75 3.66 -5.72
C GLN A 129 12.55 3.71 -7.03
N ARG A 130 12.09 4.44 -8.06
CA ARG A 130 12.85 4.59 -9.32
C ARG A 130 14.16 5.35 -9.15
N GLN A 131 14.21 6.31 -8.23
CA GLN A 131 15.43 7.07 -7.97
C GLN A 131 16.45 6.28 -7.13
N SER A 132 15.98 5.49 -6.16
CA SER A 132 16.84 4.75 -5.24
C SER A 132 17.17 3.33 -5.70
N ASN A 133 16.35 2.73 -6.56
CA ASN A 133 16.49 1.34 -6.99
C ASN A 133 16.77 1.25 -8.49
N ARG A 134 18.05 1.02 -8.83
CA ARG A 134 18.51 0.89 -10.21
C ARG A 134 17.82 -0.23 -10.98
N ARG A 135 17.21 -1.24 -10.33
CA ARG A 135 16.45 -2.32 -10.98
C ARG A 135 15.14 -1.84 -11.62
N LEU A 136 14.61 -0.70 -11.20
CA LEU A 136 13.42 -0.09 -11.77
C LEU A 136 13.72 0.85 -12.95
N THR A 137 15.00 0.99 -13.32
CA THR A 137 15.43 1.80 -14.46
C THR A 137 15.47 0.97 -15.73
N ARG A 138 14.90 1.50 -16.82
CA ARG A 138 14.94 0.85 -18.13
C ARG A 138 16.37 0.80 -18.69
N ARG A 139 16.76 -0.32 -19.32
CA ARG A 139 18.08 -0.51 -19.99
C ARG A 139 19.27 -0.21 -19.08
N THR A 140 19.23 -0.74 -17.87
CA THR A 140 20.29 -0.62 -16.87
C THR A 140 21.08 -1.92 -16.76
N ASN A 141 22.36 -1.86 -16.40
CA ASN A 141 23.15 -3.05 -16.07
C ASN A 141 22.81 -3.61 -14.68
N GLY A 142 22.10 -2.86 -13.84
CA GLY A 142 21.68 -3.27 -12.50
C GLY A 142 20.32 -3.96 -12.47
N PHE A 143 20.00 -4.80 -13.47
CA PHE A 143 18.73 -5.54 -13.54
C PHE A 143 18.81 -6.88 -12.78
N SER A 144 17.67 -7.43 -12.40
CA SER A 144 17.59 -8.81 -11.88
C SER A 144 17.32 -9.79 -13.02
N LYS A 145 18.03 -10.93 -13.02
CA LYS A 145 17.82 -12.00 -14.00
C LYS A 145 16.56 -12.82 -13.73
N GLU A 146 16.19 -12.98 -12.46
CA GLU A 146 14.99 -13.69 -12.02
C GLU A 146 14.09 -12.74 -11.22
N ILE A 147 12.77 -12.95 -11.32
CA ILE A 147 11.76 -12.12 -10.65
C ILE A 147 11.88 -12.23 -9.13
N ALA A 148 12.27 -13.40 -8.61
CA ALA A 148 12.61 -13.63 -7.21
C ALA A 148 13.56 -12.58 -6.62
N TRP A 149 14.68 -12.35 -7.31
CA TRP A 149 15.71 -11.41 -6.85
C TRP A 149 15.27 -9.96 -6.98
N PHE A 150 14.36 -9.67 -7.92
CA PHE A 150 13.76 -8.35 -8.02
C PHE A 150 12.81 -8.07 -6.84
N GLU A 151 11.92 -9.02 -6.52
CA GLU A 151 11.01 -8.89 -5.37
C GLU A 151 11.78 -8.78 -4.05
N LYS A 152 12.81 -9.61 -3.82
CA LYS A 152 13.70 -9.48 -2.64
C LYS A 152 14.35 -8.10 -2.53
N GLN A 153 14.80 -7.52 -3.64
CA GLN A 153 15.32 -6.16 -3.63
C GLN A 153 14.24 -5.14 -3.25
N LEU A 154 13.03 -5.27 -3.77
CA LEU A 154 11.94 -4.34 -3.46
C LEU A 154 11.57 -4.40 -1.98
N TRP A 155 11.53 -5.59 -1.38
CA TRP A 155 11.36 -5.75 0.07
C TRP A 155 12.46 -5.02 0.85
N LEU A 156 13.73 -5.22 0.47
CA LEU A 156 14.84 -4.52 1.11
C LEU A 156 14.77 -2.99 0.93
N SER A 157 14.45 -2.51 -0.27
CA SER A 157 14.31 -1.08 -0.59
C SER A 157 13.19 -0.43 0.23
N THR A 158 12.06 -1.13 0.35
CA THR A 158 10.90 -0.69 1.12
C THR A 158 11.22 -0.64 2.63
N ALA A 159 11.84 -1.70 3.17
CA ALA A 159 12.26 -1.73 4.56
C ALA A 159 13.29 -0.62 4.87
N TYR A 160 14.26 -0.41 3.99
CA TYR A 160 15.24 0.66 4.12
C TYR A 160 14.58 2.05 4.12
N TYR A 161 13.64 2.29 3.20
CA TYR A 161 12.89 3.55 3.15
C TYR A 161 12.06 3.78 4.42
N HIS A 162 11.40 2.75 4.94
CA HIS A 162 10.54 2.89 6.11
C HIS A 162 11.29 3.01 7.44
N LEU A 163 12.37 2.25 7.63
CA LEU A 163 13.04 2.11 8.92
C LEU A 163 14.31 2.95 9.04
N VAL A 164 15.05 3.15 7.94
CA VAL A 164 16.40 3.74 7.98
C VAL A 164 16.44 5.18 7.48
N LEU A 165 15.56 5.57 6.54
CA LEU A 165 15.59 6.90 5.93
C LEU A 165 14.59 7.88 6.58
N PRO A 166 15.07 8.93 7.29
CA PRO A 166 14.17 9.97 7.79
C PRO A 166 13.55 10.76 6.63
N HIS A 167 12.26 11.08 6.75
CA HIS A 167 11.54 11.86 5.76
C HIS A 167 11.40 13.32 6.19
N HIS A 168 11.76 14.26 5.31
CA HIS A 168 11.82 15.68 5.66
C HIS A 168 10.47 16.26 6.13
N SER A 169 9.35 15.83 5.56
CA SER A 169 8.02 16.31 5.99
C SER A 169 7.47 15.60 7.24
N LEU A 170 8.15 14.58 7.75
CA LEU A 170 7.76 13.90 9.00
C LEU A 170 8.54 14.40 10.22
N ARG A 171 9.56 15.23 10.02
CA ARG A 171 10.42 15.74 11.11
C ARG A 171 9.58 16.44 12.18
N GLN A 172 9.94 16.20 13.44
CA GLN A 172 9.27 16.81 14.60
C GLN A 172 10.14 17.93 15.18
N PRO A 173 9.55 19.01 15.72
CA PRO A 173 10.33 20.05 16.39
C PRO A 173 11.01 19.48 17.65
N LEU A 174 12.21 19.98 17.95
CA LEU A 174 12.90 19.73 19.22
C LEU A 174 12.60 20.88 20.18
N GLU A 175 12.08 20.56 21.36
CA GLU A 175 11.80 21.53 22.42
C GLU A 175 12.49 21.09 23.72
N PRO A 176 13.54 21.81 24.18
CA PRO A 176 14.19 22.96 23.53
C PRO A 176 15.09 22.53 22.34
N PRO A 177 15.41 23.46 21.42
CA PRO A 177 16.41 23.19 20.37
C PRO A 177 17.76 22.79 20.97
N GLU A 178 18.41 21.80 20.37
CA GLU A 178 19.71 21.30 20.85
C GLU A 178 20.84 22.19 20.30
N PRO A 179 21.82 22.61 21.13
CA PRO A 179 22.99 23.32 20.64
C PRO A 179 23.80 22.41 19.70
N THR A 180 24.26 22.95 18.57
CA THR A 180 25.22 22.24 17.71
C THR A 180 26.63 22.40 18.28
N ARG A 181 27.54 21.48 17.93
CA ARG A 181 28.95 21.61 18.33
C ARG A 181 29.54 22.85 17.64
N GLY A 182 29.81 23.92 18.41
CA GLY A 182 30.37 25.18 17.91
C GLY A 182 29.35 26.33 17.87
N THR A 183 29.55 27.29 16.97
CA THR A 183 28.71 28.51 16.81
C THR A 183 27.56 28.33 15.81
N GLY A 184 27.21 27.10 15.47
CA GLY A 184 26.19 26.80 14.47
C GLY A 184 24.77 27.07 14.97
N THR A 185 23.82 27.15 14.04
CA THR A 185 22.39 27.22 14.36
C THR A 185 21.98 26.00 15.20
N PRO A 186 21.21 26.18 16.28
CA PRO A 186 20.69 25.06 17.07
C PRO A 186 19.91 24.08 16.19
N LYS A 187 20.03 22.79 16.49
CA LYS A 187 19.26 21.73 15.86
C LYS A 187 17.83 21.81 16.35
N LYS A 188 16.93 22.20 15.44
CA LYS A 188 15.49 22.43 15.73
C LYS A 188 14.60 21.23 15.43
N TRP A 189 15.13 20.20 14.76
CA TRP A 189 14.31 19.12 14.21
C TRP A 189 14.86 17.74 14.60
N LYS A 190 13.97 16.88 15.05
CA LYS A 190 14.19 15.44 15.24
C LYS A 190 13.87 14.73 13.91
N PRO A 191 14.78 13.90 13.39
CA PRO A 191 14.48 13.07 12.23
C PRO A 191 13.41 12.03 12.58
N VAL A 192 12.48 11.79 11.66
CA VAL A 192 11.39 10.81 11.81
C VAL A 192 11.28 10.03 10.51
N THR A 193 11.25 8.71 10.60
CA THR A 193 11.06 7.79 9.46
C THR A 193 9.58 7.49 9.26
N PRO A 194 9.16 6.96 8.09
CA PRO A 194 7.79 6.51 7.91
C PRO A 194 7.33 5.48 8.95
N ALA A 195 8.19 4.54 9.35
CA ALA A 195 7.86 3.55 10.38
C ALA A 195 7.69 4.18 11.77
N MET A 196 8.49 5.21 12.09
CA MET A 196 8.31 5.97 13.34
C MET A 196 6.98 6.74 13.34
N ALA A 197 6.65 7.41 12.25
CA ALA A 197 5.37 8.13 12.13
C ALA A 197 4.16 7.19 12.19
N ALA A 198 4.31 5.93 11.76
CA ALA A 198 3.30 4.89 11.88
C ALA A 198 3.29 4.19 13.26
N GLY A 199 4.19 4.54 14.19
CA GLY A 199 4.27 3.94 15.52
C GLY A 199 4.84 2.50 15.54
N LEU A 200 5.47 2.05 14.45
CA LEU A 200 6.05 0.70 14.35
C LEU A 200 7.43 0.58 15.02
N THR A 201 8.12 1.71 15.21
CA THR A 201 9.41 1.82 15.88
C THR A 201 9.53 3.20 16.52
N ASP A 202 10.38 3.35 17.53
CA ASP A 202 10.61 4.61 18.26
C ASP A 202 11.89 5.35 17.85
N HIS A 203 12.69 4.75 16.96
CA HIS A 203 13.97 5.30 16.51
C HIS A 203 14.24 5.05 15.03
N VAL A 204 15.23 5.80 14.51
CA VAL A 204 15.77 5.62 13.15
C VAL A 204 16.71 4.43 13.18
N TRP A 205 16.41 3.39 12.41
CA TRP A 205 17.25 2.19 12.36
C TRP A 205 18.55 2.47 11.62
N THR A 206 19.59 1.73 11.96
CA THR A 206 20.80 1.67 11.12
C THR A 206 20.68 0.58 10.05
N THR A 207 21.46 0.68 8.96
CA THR A 207 21.53 -0.42 7.98
C THR A 207 22.00 -1.73 8.62
N ALA A 208 22.95 -1.66 9.55
CA ALA A 208 23.46 -2.84 10.25
C ALA A 208 22.36 -3.49 11.10
N GLU A 209 21.58 -2.69 11.82
CA GLU A 209 20.43 -3.16 12.58
C GLU A 209 19.38 -3.80 11.67
N LEU A 210 19.00 -3.15 10.57
CA LEU A 210 18.05 -3.70 9.60
C LEU A 210 18.49 -5.10 9.09
N LEU A 211 19.77 -5.26 8.78
CA LEU A 211 20.32 -6.51 8.22
C LEU A 211 20.59 -7.59 9.28
N SER A 212 20.72 -7.21 10.55
CA SER A 212 21.01 -8.14 11.65
C SER A 212 19.80 -8.44 12.54
N TYR A 213 18.68 -7.74 12.31
CA TYR A 213 17.46 -7.92 13.07
C TYR A 213 16.96 -9.36 12.97
N ARG A 214 16.77 -9.98 14.14
CA ARG A 214 16.23 -11.32 14.25
C ARG A 214 14.74 -11.23 14.50
N VAL A 215 13.99 -11.81 13.59
CA VAL A 215 12.55 -11.89 13.68
C VAL A 215 12.16 -12.70 14.93
N PRO A 216 11.19 -12.24 15.75
CA PRO A 216 10.77 -12.96 16.95
C PRO A 216 10.30 -14.38 16.63
N ALA A 217 10.59 -15.35 17.52
CA ALA A 217 10.24 -16.76 17.32
C ALA A 217 8.73 -16.97 17.06
N GLN A 218 7.88 -16.23 17.78
CA GLN A 218 6.42 -16.26 17.60
C GLN A 218 5.99 -15.94 16.16
N PHE A 219 6.69 -15.04 15.47
CA PHE A 219 6.42 -14.73 14.07
C PHE A 219 6.93 -15.83 13.14
N VAL A 220 8.06 -16.47 13.47
CA VAL A 220 8.58 -17.62 12.71
C VAL A 220 7.57 -18.76 12.70
N ASP A 221 6.87 -18.99 13.82
CA ASP A 221 5.82 -20.01 13.93
C ASP A 221 4.60 -19.70 13.03
N GLN A 222 4.33 -18.42 12.77
CA GLN A 222 3.25 -17.96 11.88
C GLN A 222 3.67 -17.94 10.41
N LEU A 223 4.96 -18.11 10.10
CA LEU A 223 5.51 -17.93 8.75
C LEU A 223 4.85 -18.86 7.72
N SER A 224 4.49 -20.09 8.12
CA SER A 224 3.79 -21.03 7.22
C SER A 224 2.39 -20.56 6.82
N GLN A 225 1.73 -19.77 7.66
CA GLN A 225 0.36 -19.28 7.43
C GLN A 225 0.37 -18.10 6.45
N ILE A 226 1.38 -17.23 6.55
CA ILE A 226 1.53 -16.06 5.67
C ILE A 226 2.29 -16.37 4.38
N LYS A 227 3.03 -17.49 4.34
CA LYS A 227 3.85 -17.88 3.17
C LYS A 227 3.09 -17.84 1.85
N PRO A 228 1.82 -18.30 1.73
CA PRO A 228 1.06 -18.22 0.47
C PRO A 228 0.91 -16.79 -0.07
N LEU A 229 0.78 -15.81 0.83
CA LEU A 229 0.66 -14.40 0.46
C LEU A 229 1.98 -13.84 -0.06
N PHE A 230 3.11 -14.36 0.40
CA PHE A 230 4.46 -13.87 0.06
C PHE A 230 5.26 -14.84 -0.81
N THR A 231 4.64 -15.92 -1.28
CA THR A 231 5.22 -16.77 -2.30
C THR A 231 5.39 -15.95 -3.55
N LEU A 232 6.58 -16.03 -4.14
CA LEU A 232 6.83 -15.49 -5.46
C LEU A 232 5.82 -16.13 -6.40
N LEU A 233 5.17 -15.32 -7.25
CA LEU A 233 4.39 -15.82 -8.38
C LEU A 233 5.37 -16.44 -9.41
N GLU A 234 5.99 -17.56 -9.04
CA GLU A 234 6.85 -18.35 -9.91
C GLU A 234 6.07 -19.53 -10.44
N ALA A 235 5.39 -19.33 -11.57
CA ALA A 235 4.92 -20.43 -12.41
C ALA A 235 4.70 -20.11 -13.90
N VAL A 236 5.02 -18.92 -14.42
CA VAL A 236 4.75 -18.62 -15.86
C VAL A 236 5.88 -17.85 -16.54
N HIS A 237 7.08 -18.41 -16.52
CA HIS A 237 8.10 -18.09 -17.53
C HIS A 237 8.79 -19.38 -17.98
N HIS A 238 8.04 -20.18 -18.74
CA HIS A 238 8.58 -20.98 -19.83
C HIS A 238 8.18 -20.32 -21.14
#